data_AF-A0A0R3SAF0-F1
#
_entry.id   AF-A0A0R3SAF0-F1
#
_cell.length_a   1.000
_cell.length_b   1.000
_cell.length_c   1.000
_cell.angle_alpha   90.00
_cell.angle_beta   90.00
_cell.angle_gamma   90.00
#
_symmetry.space_group_name_H-M   'P 1'
#
loop_
_entity.id
_entity.type
_entity.pdbx_description
1 polymer ?
#
loop_
_entity_poly.entity_id
_entity_poly.type
_entity_poly.pdbx_seq_one_letter_code
_entity_poly.pdbx_strand_id
1 'polypeptide(L)'
;MDNHTEEIEAMRRTFENPTEWRVRKAFLEKNYNVLDRERLTVLSNCFINHELYGCGYPEKIMSEIRKYGDGVIDSVYMGKVGFKTLHIK
;
A
#
# COMPACT_ATOMS: atom_id res chain seq x y z
N MET A 1 -3.64 13.37 -18.87
CA MET A 1 -3.91 12.66 -17.62
C MET A 1 -2.91 11.53 -17.53
N ASP A 2 -2.32 11.32 -16.36
CA ASP A 2 -1.24 10.35 -16.20
C ASP A 2 -1.81 8.93 -16.34
N ASN A 3 -1.35 8.16 -17.33
CA ASN A 3 -1.97 6.88 -17.75
C ASN A 3 -2.09 5.87 -16.60
N HIS A 4 -1.19 5.96 -15.62
CA HIS A 4 -1.16 5.05 -14.48
C HIS A 4 -2.31 5.26 -13.48
N THR A 5 -2.91 6.45 -13.40
CA THR A 5 -4.03 6.70 -12.48
C THR A 5 -5.26 5.89 -12.89
N GLU A 6 -5.56 5.81 -14.19
CA GLU A 6 -6.67 5.03 -14.71
C GLU A 6 -6.45 3.53 -14.49
N GLU A 7 -5.22 3.06 -14.69
CA GLU A 7 -4.85 1.66 -14.45
C GLU A 7 -5.01 1.28 -12.98
N ILE A 8 -4.58 2.15 -12.05
CA ILE A 8 -4.77 1.92 -10.61
C ILE A 8 -6.25 1.89 -10.26
N GLU A 9 -7.06 2.83 -10.74
CA GLU A 9 -8.51 2.81 -10.48
C GLU A 9 -9.17 1.52 -11.01
N ALA A 10 -8.73 1.02 -12.17
CA ALA A 10 -9.21 -0.24 -12.72
C ALA A 10 -8.83 -1.47 -11.88
N MET A 11 -7.84 -1.36 -10.97
CA MET A 11 -7.48 -2.44 -10.04
C MET A 11 -8.43 -2.54 -8.84
N ARG A 12 -9.34 -1.57 -8.62
CA ARG A 12 -10.31 -1.61 -7.52
C ARG A 12 -11.25 -2.80 -7.68
N ARG A 13 -11.55 -3.51 -6.59
CA ARG A 13 -12.50 -4.63 -6.61
C ARG A 13 -13.91 -4.15 -6.29
N THR A 14 -14.91 -4.80 -6.87
CA THR A 14 -16.33 -4.44 -6.69
C THR A 14 -16.82 -4.56 -5.25
N PHE A 15 -16.27 -5.51 -4.49
CA PHE A 15 -16.61 -5.77 -3.09
C PHE A 15 -15.70 -5.04 -2.09
N GLU A 16 -14.76 -4.22 -2.57
CA GLU A 16 -13.83 -3.49 -1.71
C GLU A 16 -14.50 -2.24 -1.11
N ASN A 17 -14.57 -2.19 0.21
CA ASN A 17 -15.17 -1.06 0.90
C ASN A 17 -14.30 0.20 0.75
N PRO A 18 -14.84 1.41 0.99
CA PRO A 18 -14.10 2.66 0.76
C PRO A 18 -12.80 2.78 1.55
N THR A 19 -12.74 2.24 2.77
CA THR A 19 -11.55 2.30 3.62
C THR A 19 -10.47 1.36 3.10
N GLU A 20 -10.81 0.12 2.77
CA GLU A 20 -9.90 -0.83 2.11
C GLU A 20 -9.32 -0.22 0.84
N TRP A 21 -10.20 0.32 -0.03
CA TRP A 21 -9.76 0.88 -1.30
C TRP A 21 -8.81 2.05 -1.10
N ARG A 22 -9.12 2.97 -0.18
CA ARG A 22 -8.27 4.13 0.10
C ARG A 22 -6.86 3.71 0.53
N VAL A 23 -6.76 2.72 1.42
CA VAL A 23 -5.47 2.22 1.91
C VAL A 23 -4.73 1.45 0.81
N ARG A 24 -5.41 0.56 0.09
CA ARG A 24 -4.80 -0.23 -0.99
C ARG A 24 -4.35 0.65 -2.14
N LYS A 25 -5.17 1.63 -2.53
CA LYS A 25 -4.84 2.60 -3.59
C LYS A 25 -3.57 3.38 -3.26
N ALA A 26 -3.43 3.87 -2.02
CA ALA A 26 -2.22 4.58 -1.60
C ALA A 26 -0.96 3.68 -1.70
N PHE A 27 -1.09 2.40 -1.36
CA PHE A 27 0.00 1.42 -1.56
C PHE A 27 0.32 1.22 -3.05
N LEU A 28 -0.71 1.09 -3.90
CA LEU A 28 -0.56 0.92 -5.34
C LEU A 28 0.14 2.13 -5.97
N GLU A 29 -0.32 3.35 -5.67
CA GLU A 29 0.24 4.61 -6.19
C GLU A 29 1.71 4.79 -5.79
N LYS A 30 2.04 4.56 -4.51
CA LYS A 30 3.41 4.70 -4.02
C LYS A 30 4.39 3.76 -4.73
N ASN A 31 3.95 2.55 -5.07
CA ASN A 31 4.83 1.48 -5.52
C ASN A 31 4.68 1.12 -7.01
N TYR A 32 3.83 1.83 -7.77
CA TYR A 32 3.48 1.50 -9.15
C TYR A 32 4.70 1.36 -10.08
N ASN A 33 5.69 2.24 -9.93
CA ASN A 33 6.91 2.25 -10.75
C ASN A 33 8.08 1.48 -10.13
N VAL A 34 7.88 0.86 -8.95
CA VAL A 34 8.93 0.18 -8.17
C VAL A 34 8.77 -1.34 -8.23
N LEU A 35 7.52 -1.82 -8.25
CA LEU A 35 7.17 -3.23 -8.30
C LEU A 35 6.63 -3.60 -9.67
N ASP A 36 6.89 -4.83 -10.10
CA ASP A 36 6.17 -5.40 -11.23
C ASP A 36 4.67 -5.58 -10.91
N ARG A 37 3.85 -5.70 -11.96
CA ARG A 37 2.39 -5.69 -11.83
C ARG A 37 1.84 -6.83 -10.97
N GLU A 38 2.42 -8.02 -11.08
CA GLU A 38 1.98 -9.18 -10.32
C GLU A 38 2.31 -8.98 -8.83
N ARG A 39 3.57 -8.61 -8.54
CA ARG A 39 4.01 -8.36 -7.17
C ARG A 39 3.28 -7.20 -6.53
N LEU A 40 3.06 -6.11 -7.26
CA LEU A 40 2.27 -4.95 -6.82
C LEU A 40 0.87 -5.38 -6.41
N THR A 41 0.20 -6.18 -7.25
CA THR A 41 -1.14 -6.69 -6.97
C THR A 41 -1.15 -7.54 -5.70
N VAL A 42 -0.28 -8.54 -5.61
CA VAL A 42 -0.22 -9.46 -4.47
C VAL A 42 0.10 -8.73 -3.18
N LEU A 43 1.15 -7.91 -3.16
CA LEU A 43 1.57 -7.20 -1.96
C LEU A 43 0.54 -6.17 -1.51
N SER A 44 -0.16 -5.48 -2.42
CA SER A 44 -1.22 -4.55 -2.04
C SER A 44 -2.35 -5.25 -1.26
N ASN A 45 -2.65 -6.51 -1.60
CA ASN A 45 -3.66 -7.30 -0.91
C ASN A 45 -3.17 -7.80 0.44
N CYS A 46 -1.94 -8.31 0.48
CA CYS A 46 -1.33 -8.74 1.74
C CYS A 46 -1.18 -7.58 2.72
N PHE A 47 -0.84 -6.38 2.22
CA PHE A 47 -0.73 -5.17 3.02
C PHE A 47 -2.05 -4.82 3.70
N ILE A 48 -3.16 -4.69 2.94
CA ILE A 48 -4.45 -4.39 3.58
C ILE A 48 -4.90 -5.50 4.54
N ASN A 49 -4.62 -6.76 4.22
CA ASN A 49 -4.96 -7.87 5.10
C ASN A 49 -4.16 -7.84 6.40
N HIS A 50 -2.90 -7.44 6.34
CA HIS A 50 -2.08 -7.25 7.52
C HIS A 50 -2.55 -6.05 8.35
N GLU A 51 -2.69 -4.88 7.74
CA GLU A 51 -2.95 -3.62 8.44
C GLU A 51 -4.39 -3.48 8.96
N LEU A 52 -5.38 -3.96 8.20
CA LEU A 52 -6.79 -3.80 8.56
C LEU A 52 -7.36 -5.03 9.28
N TYR A 53 -6.82 -6.21 8.99
CA TYR A 53 -7.35 -7.49 9.51
C TYR A 53 -6.36 -8.27 10.37
N GLY A 54 -5.13 -7.79 10.55
CA GLY A 54 -4.12 -8.43 11.41
C GLY A 54 -3.56 -9.75 10.85
N CYS A 55 -3.71 -10.02 9.56
CA CYS A 55 -3.22 -11.27 8.97
C CYS A 55 -1.68 -11.35 8.99
N GLY A 56 -1.16 -12.53 9.32
CA GLY A 56 0.26 -12.85 9.21
C GLY A 56 0.59 -13.61 7.92
N TYR A 57 1.80 -13.42 7.43
CA TYR A 57 2.35 -14.10 6.25
C TYR A 57 3.76 -14.62 6.55
N PRO A 58 4.35 -15.47 5.69
CA PRO A 58 5.75 -15.87 5.83
C PRO A 58 6.69 -14.67 5.89
N GLU A 59 7.79 -14.78 6.64
CA GLU A 59 8.66 -13.66 6.99
C GLU A 59 9.17 -12.86 5.77
N LYS A 60 9.46 -13.56 4.66
CA LYS A 60 9.85 -12.90 3.41
C LYS A 60 8.79 -11.90 2.92
N ILE A 61 7.52 -12.31 2.97
CA ILE A 61 6.38 -11.45 2.59
C ILE A 61 6.22 -10.32 3.60
N MET A 62 6.33 -10.62 4.90
CA MET A 62 6.24 -9.60 5.95
C MET A 62 7.30 -8.51 5.80
N SER A 63 8.53 -8.88 5.44
CA SER A 63 9.62 -7.94 5.16
C SER A 63 9.29 -7.01 3.98
N GLU A 64 8.73 -7.55 2.90
CA GLU A 64 8.30 -6.75 1.75
C GLU A 64 7.12 -5.83 2.08
N ILE A 65 6.12 -6.31 2.84
CA ILE A 65 5.00 -5.50 3.33
C ILE A 65 5.51 -4.31 4.11
N ARG A 66 6.43 -4.51 5.07
CA ARG A 66 7.02 -3.42 5.86
C ARG A 66 7.79 -2.44 4.99
N LYS A 67 8.63 -2.94 4.08
CA LYS A 67 9.44 -2.08 3.19
C LYS A 67 8.59 -1.20 2.28
N TYR A 68 7.63 -1.79 1.57
CA TYR A 68 6.84 -1.08 0.55
C TYR A 68 5.65 -0.32 1.16
N GLY A 69 5.15 -0.79 2.31
CA GLY A 69 4.05 -0.18 3.05
C GLY A 69 4.45 0.98 3.97
N ASP A 70 5.75 1.22 4.17
CA ASP A 70 6.25 2.28 5.07
C ASP A 70 5.59 3.65 4.81
N GLY A 71 5.01 4.26 5.84
CA GLY A 71 4.33 5.55 5.73
C GLY A 71 3.01 5.58 4.93
N VAL A 72 2.52 4.44 4.40
CA VAL A 72 1.24 4.40 3.66
C VAL A 72 0.07 4.69 4.60
N ILE A 73 0.00 4.05 5.76
CA ILE A 73 -1.06 4.28 6.75
C ILE A 73 -1.07 5.75 7.21
N ASP A 74 0.10 6.30 7.54
CA ASP A 74 0.22 7.70 7.94
C ASP A 74 -0.26 8.65 6.84
N SER A 75 0.12 8.39 5.59
CA SER A 75 -0.33 9.20 4.44
C SER A 75 -1.86 9.21 4.27
N VAL A 76 -2.53 8.12 4.64
CA VAL A 76 -3.98 7.95 4.48
C VAL A 76 -4.75 8.60 5.64
N TYR A 77 -4.26 8.47 6.87
CA TYR A 77 -5.01 8.87 8.07
C TYR A 77 -4.56 10.19 8.69
N MET A 78 -3.30 10.61 8.51
CA MET A 78 -2.75 11.80 9.17
C MET A 78 -2.64 13.03 8.25
N GLY A 79 -2.82 12.87 6.93
CA GLY A 79 -2.54 13.94 5.97
C GLY A 79 -1.04 14.32 5.97
N LYS A 80 -0.61 15.23 5.10
CA LYS A 80 0.81 15.63 4.93
C LYS A 80 1.40 16.31 6.18
N VAL A 81 1.62 15.57 7.27
CA VAL A 81 2.44 16.02 8.39
C VAL A 81 3.84 15.48 8.13
N GLY A 82 4.75 16.37 7.74
CA GLY A 82 6.10 16.01 7.33
C GLY A 82 6.84 15.24 8.43
N PHE A 83 7.12 13.97 8.18
CA PHE A 83 8.01 13.19 9.03
C PHE A 83 9.46 13.46 8.63
N LYS A 84 10.18 14.20 9.48
CA LYS A 84 11.63 14.09 9.55
C LYS A 84 11.94 12.66 10.02
N THR A 85 12.65 11.90 9.19
CA THR A 85 13.21 10.60 9.55
C THR A 85 13.98 10.71 10.87
N LEU A 86 13.48 10.09 11.93
CA LEU A 86 14.24 9.86 13.15
C LEU A 86 15.28 8.78 12.85
N HIS A 87 16.46 9.21 12.40
CA HIS A 87 17.67 8.39 12.44
C HIS A 87 18.11 8.27 13.90
N ILE A 88 17.77 7.16 14.54
CA ILE A 88 18.42 6.76 15.79
C ILE A 88 19.73 6.07 15.38
N LYS A 89 20.85 6.67 15.77
CA LYS A 89 22.22 6.18 15.55
C LYS A 89 22.50 4.94 16.37
#